data_AF-A0A8H4KGI2-F1
#
_entry.id   AF-A0A8H4KGI2-F1
#
_cell.length_a   1.000
_cell.length_b   1.000
_cell.length_c   1.000
_cell.angle_alpha   90.00
_cell.angle_beta   90.00
_cell.angle_gamma   90.00
#
_symmetry.space_group_name_H-M   'P 1'
#
loop_
_entity.id
_entity.type
_entity.pdbx_description
1 polymer ?
#
loop_
_entity_poly.entity_id
_entity_poly.type
_entity_poly.pdbx_seq_one_letter_code
_entity_poly.pdbx_strand_id
1 'polypeptide(L)'
;MAPISTPPFTPKRKRTTSRLDSTACDVVKGINKKSRYIKKLGRDIEKLAAKLKARAQRAADDPQIDCDDLRESWETLRKLIKSRTKTKHLQRRVEVQRAHIQKTRFNFHIGDWVHDLHDRVKAGENDNFLHNVVEKAKTELKKRMPAAEAKEEAEKFRDFRAAAGLRVSDTFSLVQPEFKSVMKWRADGGTGEDAPATPYLDRIGKLCDRIALNRKLYIELLDIGDQRDSTAHHPQPHLKEYMDEHGVVDWVEVKAYCDKKKRRFRSQFMKGKFTQLQYTLYERTLDTWFKAYVSGWNPDSTPILVTGVDAALKKVKQQTRRGFSGNDSIPESPYVEGKWDDLF
;
A
#
# COMPACT_ATOMS: atom_id res chain seq x y z
N MET A 1 -20.69 -89.07 19.30
CA MET A 1 -19.90 -88.14 20.13
C MET A 1 -18.72 -87.66 19.30
N ALA A 2 -18.72 -86.39 18.86
CA ALA A 2 -17.65 -85.81 18.06
C ALA A 2 -16.57 -85.18 18.96
N PRO A 3 -15.27 -85.26 18.61
CA PRO A 3 -14.21 -84.68 19.43
C PRO A 3 -14.11 -83.16 19.24
N ILE A 4 -13.86 -82.45 20.33
CA ILE A 4 -13.65 -81.01 20.39
C ILE A 4 -12.26 -80.70 19.79
N SER A 5 -12.23 -79.90 18.72
CA SER A 5 -11.00 -79.41 18.08
C SER A 5 -10.49 -78.17 18.82
N THR A 6 -9.30 -78.27 19.42
CA THR A 6 -8.56 -77.15 20.00
C THR A 6 -7.90 -76.33 18.88
N PRO A 7 -8.02 -74.99 18.86
CA PRO A 7 -7.40 -74.19 17.81
C PRO A 7 -5.87 -74.12 17.98
N PRO A 8 -5.10 -74.02 16.88
CA PRO A 8 -3.64 -74.06 16.94
C PRO A 8 -3.07 -72.78 17.56
N PHE A 9 -2.13 -72.98 18.48
CA PHE A 9 -1.37 -71.93 19.16
C PHE A 9 -0.56 -71.13 18.12
N THR A 10 -0.91 -69.86 17.92
CA THR A 10 -0.13 -68.94 17.09
C THR A 10 1.15 -68.56 17.85
N PRO A 11 2.35 -68.71 17.27
CA PRO A 11 3.58 -68.36 17.96
C PRO A 11 3.64 -66.86 18.23
N LYS A 12 3.84 -66.48 19.50
CA LYS A 12 4.12 -65.08 19.87
C LYS A 12 5.35 -64.60 19.10
N ARG A 13 5.16 -63.57 18.27
CA ARG A 13 6.19 -62.88 17.50
C ARG A 13 7.32 -62.43 18.44
N LYS A 14 8.54 -62.92 18.25
CA LYS A 14 9.71 -62.51 19.05
C LYS A 14 9.97 -61.00 18.84
N ARG A 15 9.76 -60.21 19.90
CA ARG A 15 10.00 -58.75 19.96
C ARG A 15 11.50 -58.47 19.99
N THR A 16 11.97 -57.62 19.08
CA THR A 16 13.34 -57.09 19.05
C THR A 16 13.39 -55.84 19.93
N THR A 17 13.96 -55.96 21.13
CA THR A 17 13.93 -54.95 22.22
C THR A 17 14.73 -53.68 21.91
N SER A 18 15.83 -53.74 21.15
CA SER A 18 16.71 -52.58 20.94
C SER A 18 16.16 -51.47 20.02
N ARG A 19 15.13 -51.75 19.21
CA ARG A 19 14.55 -50.81 18.24
C ARG A 19 13.30 -50.08 18.78
N LEU A 20 12.75 -50.55 19.90
CA LEU A 20 11.54 -50.03 20.54
C LEU A 20 11.84 -48.82 21.44
N ASP A 21 12.93 -48.87 22.22
CA ASP A 21 13.37 -47.78 23.11
C ASP A 21 13.68 -46.46 22.37
N SER A 22 14.19 -46.54 21.14
CA SER A 22 14.47 -45.34 20.34
C SER A 22 13.19 -44.64 19.88
N THR A 23 12.14 -45.40 19.55
CA THR A 23 10.88 -44.85 19.01
C THR A 23 10.12 -44.05 20.07
N ALA A 24 10.00 -44.59 21.29
CA ALA A 24 9.32 -43.93 22.40
C ALA A 24 10.02 -42.60 22.77
N CYS A 25 11.35 -42.63 22.92
CA CYS A 25 12.17 -41.45 23.16
C CYS A 25 12.05 -40.39 22.05
N ASP A 26 12.04 -40.81 20.78
CA ASP A 26 11.91 -39.91 19.64
C ASP A 26 10.55 -39.21 19.58
N VAL A 27 9.47 -39.90 19.94
CA VAL A 27 8.13 -39.31 20.05
C VAL A 27 8.09 -38.25 21.14
N VAL A 28 8.62 -38.53 22.34
CA VAL A 28 8.69 -37.57 23.45
C VAL A 28 9.50 -36.32 23.05
N LYS A 29 10.71 -36.51 22.49
CA LYS A 29 11.54 -35.43 21.99
C LYS A 29 10.83 -34.62 20.91
N GLY A 30 10.14 -35.28 19.98
CA GLY A 30 9.38 -34.68 18.90
C GLY A 30 8.24 -33.78 19.40
N ILE A 31 7.47 -34.24 20.38
CA ILE A 31 6.38 -33.48 21.01
C ILE A 31 6.95 -32.27 21.75
N ASN A 32 8.00 -32.45 22.55
CA ASN A 32 8.65 -31.37 23.29
C ASN A 32 9.17 -30.27 22.34
N LYS A 33 9.84 -30.65 21.25
CA LYS A 33 10.32 -29.72 20.21
C LYS A 33 9.20 -28.90 19.57
N LYS A 34 7.98 -29.44 19.50
CA LYS A 34 6.79 -28.77 18.93
C LYS A 34 5.84 -28.16 19.97
N SER A 35 6.15 -28.23 21.27
CA SER A 35 5.26 -27.80 22.37
C SER A 35 4.70 -26.38 22.18
N ARG A 36 5.55 -25.42 21.82
CA ARG A 36 5.12 -24.03 21.54
C ARG A 36 4.11 -23.92 20.40
N TYR A 37 4.25 -24.74 19.36
CA TYR A 37 3.29 -24.76 18.26
C TYR A 37 1.98 -25.44 18.68
N ILE A 38 2.07 -26.57 19.39
CA ILE A 38 0.92 -27.33 19.89
C ILE A 38 0.00 -26.44 20.76
N LYS A 39 0.57 -25.72 21.73
CA LYS A 39 -0.18 -24.77 22.58
C LYS A 39 -0.95 -23.71 21.78
N LYS A 40 -0.36 -23.24 20.67
CA LYS A 40 -0.97 -22.24 19.79
C LYS A 40 -2.04 -22.81 18.87
N LEU A 41 -2.22 -24.12 18.75
CA LEU A 41 -3.15 -24.73 17.78
C LEU A 41 -4.53 -25.05 18.34
N GLY A 42 -4.68 -25.19 19.66
CA GLY A 42 -5.95 -25.45 20.33
C GLY A 42 -5.82 -26.50 21.45
N ARG A 43 -6.78 -26.49 22.37
CA ARG A 43 -6.82 -27.41 23.53
C ARG A 43 -6.95 -28.88 23.12
N ASP A 44 -7.61 -29.15 22.00
CA ASP A 44 -7.78 -30.48 21.40
C ASP A 44 -6.44 -31.10 20.97
N ILE A 45 -5.62 -30.34 20.24
CA ILE A 45 -4.28 -30.78 19.80
C ILE A 45 -3.34 -30.93 21.00
N GLU A 46 -3.44 -30.03 21.97
CA GLU A 46 -2.67 -30.12 23.22
C GLU A 46 -3.02 -31.38 24.02
N LYS A 47 -4.31 -31.71 24.15
CA LYS A 47 -4.77 -32.93 24.84
C LYS A 47 -4.30 -34.19 24.13
N LEU A 48 -4.35 -34.23 22.78
CA LEU A 48 -3.83 -35.36 21.99
C LEU A 48 -2.32 -35.52 22.17
N ALA A 49 -1.57 -34.42 22.12
CA ALA A 49 -0.12 -34.44 22.33
C ALA A 49 0.25 -34.89 23.75
N ALA A 50 -0.48 -34.43 24.77
CA ALA A 50 -0.26 -34.83 26.16
C ALA A 50 -0.52 -36.33 26.36
N LYS A 51 -1.62 -36.87 25.82
CA LYS A 51 -1.93 -38.30 25.86
C LYS A 51 -0.85 -39.14 25.20
N LEU A 52 -0.42 -38.76 23.99
CA LEU A 52 0.62 -39.48 23.26
C LEU A 52 1.97 -39.41 23.97
N LYS A 53 2.34 -38.23 24.50
CA LYS A 53 3.57 -38.05 25.30
C LYS A 53 3.56 -38.93 26.53
N ALA A 54 2.43 -39.01 27.27
CA ALA A 54 2.33 -39.85 28.45
C ALA A 54 2.44 -41.35 28.11
N ARG A 55 1.86 -41.79 26.98
CA ARG A 55 1.99 -43.18 26.51
C ARG A 55 3.43 -43.49 26.10
N ALA A 56 4.08 -42.59 25.35
CA ALA A 56 5.48 -42.75 24.95
C ALA A 56 6.44 -42.71 26.14
N GLN A 57 6.18 -41.89 27.16
CA GLN A 57 6.98 -41.87 28.38
C GLN A 57 6.91 -43.20 29.12
N ARG A 58 5.70 -43.73 29.36
CA ARG A 58 5.53 -45.04 29.99
C ARG A 58 6.23 -46.16 29.23
N ALA A 59 6.13 -46.16 27.90
CA ALA A 59 6.80 -47.13 27.04
C ALA A 59 8.34 -47.01 27.05
N ALA A 60 8.88 -45.82 27.30
CA ALA A 60 10.32 -45.62 27.47
C ALA A 60 10.81 -46.06 28.86
N ASP A 61 9.95 -45.98 29.87
CA ASP A 61 10.25 -46.34 31.25
C ASP A 61 10.04 -47.86 31.54
N ASP A 62 9.17 -48.54 30.77
CA ASP A 62 8.87 -49.98 30.89
C ASP A 62 8.85 -50.70 29.52
N PRO A 63 9.85 -51.54 29.21
CA PRO A 63 9.95 -52.29 27.95
C PRO A 63 8.85 -53.33 27.71
N GLN A 64 8.05 -53.69 28.73
CA GLN A 64 6.95 -54.64 28.58
C GLN A 64 5.69 -53.99 27.99
N ILE A 65 5.57 -52.67 28.07
CA ILE A 65 4.42 -51.92 27.57
C ILE A 65 4.39 -51.95 26.04
N ASP A 66 3.21 -52.20 25.49
CA ASP A 66 3.01 -52.23 24.04
C ASP A 66 3.24 -50.85 23.41
N CYS A 67 4.11 -50.84 22.40
CA CYS A 67 4.51 -49.67 21.62
C CYS A 67 3.91 -49.67 20.21
N ASP A 68 3.16 -50.72 19.87
CA ASP A 68 2.55 -50.87 18.56
C ASP A 68 1.61 -49.67 18.35
N ASP A 69 1.82 -48.94 17.25
CA ASP A 69 1.19 -47.66 16.86
C ASP A 69 1.88 -46.34 17.27
N LEU A 70 2.90 -46.32 18.17
CA LEU A 70 3.41 -45.03 18.71
C LEU A 70 3.94 -44.12 17.62
N ARG A 71 4.68 -44.70 16.67
CA ARG A 71 5.22 -44.00 15.50
C ARG A 71 4.09 -43.48 14.60
N GLU A 72 3.09 -44.31 14.32
CA GLU A 72 1.96 -43.95 13.47
C GLU A 72 1.09 -42.85 14.10
N SER A 73 0.83 -42.95 15.40
CA SER A 73 0.14 -41.95 16.21
C SER A 73 0.89 -40.62 16.19
N TRP A 74 2.22 -40.65 16.30
CA TRP A 74 3.06 -39.45 16.19
C TRP A 74 3.04 -38.86 14.78
N GLU A 75 3.14 -39.67 13.74
CA GLU A 75 3.02 -39.22 12.35
C GLU A 75 1.64 -38.60 12.07
N THR A 76 0.57 -39.17 12.61
CA THR A 76 -0.79 -38.64 12.54
C THR A 76 -0.90 -37.29 13.23
N LEU A 77 -0.39 -37.17 14.47
CA LEU A 77 -0.35 -35.90 15.18
C LEU A 77 0.48 -34.85 14.44
N ARG A 78 1.61 -35.23 13.83
CA ARG A 78 2.42 -34.33 12.98
C ARG A 78 1.65 -33.82 11.77
N LYS A 79 0.93 -34.70 11.07
CA LYS A 79 0.06 -34.32 9.95
C LYS A 79 -1.04 -33.35 10.41
N LEU A 80 -1.65 -33.62 11.55
CA LEU A 80 -2.69 -32.76 12.14
C LEU A 80 -2.13 -31.38 12.55
N ILE A 81 -0.98 -31.32 13.21
CA ILE A 81 -0.27 -30.07 13.55
C ILE A 81 0.01 -29.26 12.28
N LYS A 82 0.53 -29.91 11.22
CA LYS A 82 0.82 -29.25 9.94
C LYS A 82 -0.45 -28.69 9.30
N SER A 83 -1.52 -29.49 9.27
CA SER A 83 -2.83 -29.09 8.74
C SER A 83 -3.41 -27.90 9.49
N ARG A 84 -3.51 -27.98 10.82
CA ARG A 84 -4.07 -26.92 11.67
C ARG A 84 -3.27 -25.61 11.59
N THR A 85 -1.95 -25.70 11.50
CA THR A 85 -1.08 -24.53 11.27
C THR A 85 -1.39 -23.86 9.94
N LYS A 86 -1.52 -24.66 8.86
CA LYS A 86 -1.90 -24.16 7.53
C LYS A 86 -3.28 -23.50 7.55
N THR A 87 -4.27 -24.11 8.22
CA THR A 87 -5.61 -23.55 8.36
C THR A 87 -5.59 -22.20 9.09
N LYS A 88 -4.90 -22.08 10.22
CA LYS A 88 -4.77 -20.80 10.94
C LYS A 88 -4.12 -19.71 10.07
N HIS A 89 -3.09 -20.07 9.30
CA HIS A 89 -2.45 -19.13 8.39
C HIS A 89 -3.40 -18.68 7.26
N LEU A 90 -4.16 -19.62 6.69
CA LEU A 90 -5.18 -19.30 5.68
C LEU A 90 -6.28 -18.41 6.26
N GLN A 91 -6.77 -18.70 7.46
CA GLN A 91 -7.78 -17.90 8.15
C GLN A 91 -7.31 -16.45 8.35
N ARG A 92 -6.08 -16.27 8.85
CA ARG A 92 -5.48 -14.93 8.98
C ARG A 92 -5.36 -14.22 7.63
N ARG A 93 -5.00 -14.93 6.56
CA ARG A 93 -4.95 -14.35 5.20
C ARG A 93 -6.33 -13.93 4.71
N VAL A 94 -7.36 -14.73 4.97
CA VAL A 94 -8.76 -14.40 4.62
C VAL A 94 -9.23 -13.16 5.39
N GLU A 95 -8.94 -13.07 6.69
CA GLU A 95 -9.27 -11.91 7.51
C GLU A 95 -8.61 -10.63 6.99
N VAL A 96 -7.31 -10.68 6.69
CA VAL A 96 -6.58 -9.55 6.09
C VAL A 96 -7.16 -9.17 4.72
N GLN A 97 -7.49 -10.15 3.87
CA GLN A 97 -8.10 -9.87 2.57
C GLN A 97 -9.51 -9.28 2.70
N ARG A 98 -10.33 -9.74 3.65
CA ARG A 98 -11.65 -9.18 3.93
C ARG A 98 -11.55 -7.72 4.36
N ALA A 99 -10.65 -7.42 5.29
CA ALA A 99 -10.40 -6.05 5.73
C ALA A 99 -9.95 -5.15 4.56
N HIS A 100 -9.06 -5.65 3.71
CA HIS A 100 -8.61 -4.90 2.52
C HIS A 100 -9.77 -4.63 1.54
N ILE A 101 -10.59 -5.65 1.22
CA ILE A 101 -11.75 -5.49 0.33
C ILE A 101 -12.76 -4.51 0.92
N GLN A 102 -13.04 -4.59 2.21
CA GLN A 102 -13.94 -3.66 2.90
C GLN A 102 -13.42 -2.22 2.83
N LYS A 103 -12.13 -2.00 3.13
CA LYS A 103 -11.50 -0.69 3.01
C LYS A 103 -11.55 -0.16 1.58
N THR A 104 -11.20 -0.98 0.59
CA THR A 104 -11.27 -0.58 -0.82
C THR A 104 -12.70 -0.19 -1.20
N ARG A 105 -13.70 -1.01 -0.87
CA ARG A 105 -15.11 -0.68 -1.14
C ARG A 105 -15.52 0.65 -0.51
N PHE A 106 -15.17 0.85 0.76
CA PHE A 106 -15.44 2.12 1.45
C PHE A 106 -14.81 3.31 0.72
N ASN A 107 -13.51 3.24 0.40
CA ASN A 107 -12.80 4.31 -0.31
C ASN A 107 -13.42 4.61 -1.68
N PHE A 108 -13.87 3.59 -2.42
CA PHE A 108 -14.58 3.81 -3.69
C PHE A 108 -15.97 4.45 -3.48
N HIS A 109 -16.72 4.05 -2.45
CA HIS A 109 -18.04 4.63 -2.16
C HIS A 109 -17.98 6.10 -1.76
N ILE A 110 -17.04 6.46 -0.89
CA ILE A 110 -16.89 7.86 -0.44
C ILE A 110 -16.10 8.70 -1.45
N GLY A 111 -15.27 8.07 -2.29
CA GLY A 111 -14.32 8.78 -3.14
C GLY A 111 -14.93 9.72 -4.16
N ASP A 112 -16.09 9.40 -4.76
CA ASP A 112 -16.74 10.34 -5.67
C ASP A 112 -17.19 11.61 -4.95
N TRP A 113 -17.64 11.50 -3.71
CA TRP A 113 -17.98 12.64 -2.86
C TRP A 113 -16.76 13.47 -2.48
N VAL A 114 -15.62 12.80 -2.20
CA VAL A 114 -14.34 13.48 -1.96
C VAL A 114 -13.92 14.30 -3.17
N HIS A 115 -14.04 13.74 -4.37
CA HIS A 115 -13.67 14.43 -5.61
C HIS A 115 -14.60 15.63 -5.89
N ASP A 116 -15.91 15.54 -5.66
CA ASP A 116 -16.82 16.70 -5.77
C ASP A 116 -16.46 17.81 -4.78
N LEU A 117 -16.22 17.45 -3.50
CA LEU A 117 -15.80 18.41 -2.47
C LEU A 117 -14.46 19.07 -2.86
N HIS A 118 -13.51 18.30 -3.38
CA HIS A 118 -12.24 18.81 -3.85
C HIS A 118 -12.42 19.78 -5.03
N ASP A 119 -13.30 19.47 -5.99
CA ASP A 119 -13.61 20.36 -7.11
C ASP A 119 -14.25 21.68 -6.64
N ARG A 120 -15.07 21.66 -5.57
CA ARG A 120 -15.55 22.89 -4.92
C ARG A 120 -14.42 23.71 -4.30
N VAL A 121 -13.48 23.06 -3.60
CA VAL A 121 -12.28 23.73 -3.05
C VAL A 121 -11.44 24.35 -4.16
N LYS A 122 -11.24 23.62 -5.27
CA LYS A 122 -10.54 24.10 -6.47
C LYS A 122 -11.21 25.32 -7.09
N ALA A 123 -12.52 25.27 -7.26
CA ALA A 123 -13.29 26.39 -7.79
C ALA A 123 -13.25 27.63 -6.86
N GLY A 124 -13.08 27.40 -5.55
CA GLY A 124 -12.85 28.45 -4.57
C GLY A 124 -11.54 29.22 -4.76
N GLU A 125 -10.53 28.59 -5.37
CA GLU A 125 -9.22 29.18 -5.67
C GLU A 125 -9.20 29.87 -7.04
N ASN A 126 -10.19 30.75 -7.27
CA ASN A 126 -10.33 31.52 -8.50
C ASN A 126 -9.57 32.86 -8.48
N ASP A 127 -9.59 33.58 -9.61
CA ASP A 127 -8.87 34.85 -9.79
C ASP A 127 -9.25 35.91 -8.75
N ASN A 128 -10.51 35.97 -8.33
CA ASN A 128 -10.94 36.91 -7.28
C ASN A 128 -10.30 36.56 -5.93
N PHE A 129 -10.21 35.27 -5.59
CA PHE A 129 -9.52 34.84 -4.38
C PHE A 129 -8.03 35.15 -4.45
N LEU A 130 -7.40 34.90 -5.60
CA LEU A 130 -5.99 35.20 -5.84
C LEU A 130 -5.70 36.69 -5.72
N HIS A 131 -6.50 37.53 -6.37
CA HIS A 131 -6.39 38.97 -6.28
C HIS A 131 -6.46 39.46 -4.83
N ASN A 132 -7.41 38.95 -4.05
CA ASN A 132 -7.53 39.29 -2.63
C ASN A 132 -6.32 38.85 -1.80
N VAL A 133 -5.70 37.72 -2.12
CA VAL A 133 -4.48 37.28 -1.44
C VAL A 133 -3.31 38.18 -1.79
N VAL A 134 -3.14 38.54 -3.06
CA VAL A 134 -2.08 39.47 -3.52
C VAL A 134 -2.23 40.84 -2.85
N GLU A 135 -3.45 41.42 -2.81
CA GLU A 135 -3.66 42.73 -2.18
C GLU A 135 -3.45 42.71 -0.65
N LYS A 136 -3.79 41.60 0.02
CA LYS A 136 -3.45 41.41 1.44
C LYS A 136 -1.94 41.30 1.65
N ALA A 137 -1.25 40.48 0.86
CA ALA A 137 0.21 40.32 0.93
C ALA A 137 0.92 41.66 0.71
N LYS A 138 0.52 42.42 -0.31
CA LYS A 138 1.01 43.76 -0.62
C LYS A 138 0.82 44.74 0.54
N THR A 139 -0.35 44.71 1.19
CA THR A 139 -0.63 45.55 2.37
C THR A 139 0.30 45.23 3.53
N GLU A 140 0.56 43.94 3.80
CA GLU A 140 1.46 43.53 4.87
C GLU A 140 2.94 43.81 4.54
N LEU A 141 3.37 43.54 3.31
CA LEU A 141 4.75 43.77 2.87
C LEU A 141 5.11 45.26 2.87
N LYS A 142 4.18 46.15 2.52
CA LYS A 142 4.36 47.61 2.62
C LYS A 142 4.73 48.11 4.02
N LYS A 143 4.47 47.33 5.08
CA LYS A 143 4.89 47.67 6.45
C LYS A 143 6.39 47.46 6.68
N ARG A 144 7.06 46.70 5.81
CA ARG A 144 8.45 46.22 5.98
C ARG A 144 9.38 46.62 4.83
N MET A 145 8.84 47.00 3.66
CA MET A 145 9.63 47.36 2.47
C MET A 145 8.94 48.44 1.62
N PRO A 146 9.69 49.11 0.70
CA PRO A 146 9.14 50.13 -0.20
C PRO A 146 7.95 49.63 -1.04
N ALA A 147 7.05 50.56 -1.39
CA ALA A 147 5.78 50.22 -2.05
C ALA A 147 5.92 49.53 -3.42
N ALA A 148 6.99 49.82 -4.17
CA ALA A 148 7.27 49.19 -5.45
C ALA A 148 7.74 47.73 -5.26
N GLU A 149 8.69 47.50 -4.35
CA GLU A 149 9.19 46.16 -3.99
C GLU A 149 8.08 45.29 -3.37
N ALA A 150 7.28 45.84 -2.45
CA ALA A 150 6.14 45.15 -1.87
C ALA A 150 5.10 44.71 -2.91
N LYS A 151 4.93 45.49 -3.99
CA LYS A 151 4.03 45.14 -5.10
C LYS A 151 4.61 43.99 -5.91
N GLU A 152 5.89 44.06 -6.26
CA GLU A 152 6.57 43.02 -7.04
C GLU A 152 6.58 41.68 -6.28
N GLU A 153 6.92 41.71 -4.99
CA GLU A 153 6.96 40.52 -4.14
C GLU A 153 5.56 39.91 -3.96
N ALA A 154 4.53 40.74 -3.74
CA ALA A 154 3.15 40.27 -3.60
C ALA A 154 2.61 39.63 -4.89
N GLU A 155 3.01 40.09 -6.08
CA GLU A 155 2.53 39.51 -7.34
C GLU A 155 3.01 38.07 -7.55
N LYS A 156 4.11 37.64 -6.91
CA LYS A 156 4.55 36.23 -6.92
C LYS A 156 3.50 35.27 -6.35
N PHE A 157 2.64 35.76 -5.45
CA PHE A 157 1.55 34.99 -4.84
C PHE A 157 0.42 34.71 -5.84
N ARG A 158 0.39 35.40 -7.00
CA ARG A 158 -0.61 35.20 -8.04
C ARG A 158 -0.50 33.84 -8.71
N ASP A 159 0.67 33.21 -8.71
CA ASP A 159 0.89 31.91 -9.36
C ASP A 159 0.90 30.74 -8.36
N PHE A 160 0.97 31.03 -7.06
CA PHE A 160 0.84 30.03 -6.01
C PHE A 160 -0.57 29.42 -5.98
N ARG A 161 -0.65 28.09 -6.12
CA ARG A 161 -1.89 27.30 -6.03
C ARG A 161 -1.72 26.19 -5.00
N ALA A 162 -2.73 25.99 -4.16
CA ALA A 162 -2.79 24.84 -3.26
C ALA A 162 -3.78 23.77 -3.72
N ALA A 163 -4.75 24.11 -4.58
CA ALA A 163 -5.74 23.16 -5.08
C ALA A 163 -6.03 23.33 -6.58
N ALA A 164 -6.15 24.56 -7.10
CA ALA A 164 -6.58 24.77 -8.49
C ALA A 164 -5.62 24.13 -9.49
N GLY A 165 -6.18 23.40 -10.46
CA GLY A 165 -5.40 22.65 -11.46
C GLY A 165 -4.77 21.35 -10.95
N LEU A 166 -4.92 21.04 -9.66
CA LEU A 166 -4.40 19.82 -9.05
C LEU A 166 -5.50 18.75 -8.93
N ARG A 167 -5.07 17.49 -8.85
CA ARG A 167 -5.93 16.37 -8.41
C ARG A 167 -5.88 16.25 -6.89
N VAL A 168 -6.75 15.40 -6.34
CA VAL A 168 -6.78 15.08 -4.91
C VAL A 168 -5.41 14.61 -4.42
N SER A 169 -4.82 13.60 -5.06
CA SER A 169 -3.48 13.10 -4.72
C SER A 169 -2.38 14.15 -4.81
N ASP A 170 -2.43 15.03 -5.80
CA ASP A 170 -1.43 16.09 -5.98
C ASP A 170 -1.52 17.11 -4.83
N THR A 171 -2.74 17.53 -4.50
CA THR A 171 -3.02 18.43 -3.36
C THR A 171 -2.58 17.80 -2.04
N PHE A 172 -2.92 16.52 -1.83
CA PHE A 172 -2.53 15.78 -0.63
C PHE A 172 -1.01 15.69 -0.49
N SER A 173 -0.29 15.48 -1.59
CA SER A 173 1.18 15.39 -1.60
C SER A 173 1.87 16.70 -1.16
N LEU A 174 1.23 17.85 -1.39
CA LEU A 174 1.73 19.16 -0.92
C LEU A 174 1.39 19.41 0.55
N VAL A 175 0.19 19.03 0.98
CA VAL A 175 -0.34 19.30 2.33
C VAL A 175 0.18 18.33 3.38
N GLN A 176 0.33 17.05 3.04
CA GLN A 176 0.69 16.00 4.00
C GLN A 176 2.05 16.24 4.68
N PRO A 177 3.11 16.66 3.98
CA PRO A 177 4.39 16.99 4.63
C PRO A 177 4.25 18.09 5.67
N GLU A 178 3.54 19.18 5.34
CA GLU A 178 3.30 20.28 6.28
C GLU A 178 2.50 19.81 7.50
N PHE A 179 1.44 19.02 7.29
CA PHE A 179 0.62 18.48 8.38
C PHE A 179 1.43 17.59 9.33
N LYS A 180 2.31 16.74 8.78
CA LYS A 180 3.24 15.92 9.58
C LYS A 180 4.25 16.78 10.35
N SER A 181 4.75 17.86 9.75
CA SER A 181 5.65 18.79 10.42
C SER A 181 4.98 19.46 11.62
N VAL A 182 3.72 19.91 11.48
CA VAL A 182 2.95 20.47 12.61
C VAL A 182 2.72 19.43 13.70
N MET A 183 2.31 18.21 13.33
CA MET A 183 2.12 17.11 14.29
C MET A 183 3.38 16.82 15.09
N LYS A 184 4.54 16.80 14.42
CA LYS A 184 5.84 16.59 15.06
C LYS A 184 6.20 17.75 15.98
N TRP A 185 6.14 18.99 15.49
CA TRP A 185 6.41 20.20 16.26
C TRP A 185 5.57 20.24 17.56
N ARG A 186 4.28 19.92 17.48
CA ARG A 186 3.41 19.86 18.67
C ARG A 186 3.80 18.74 19.64
N ALA A 187 4.12 17.55 19.13
CA ALA A 187 4.55 16.42 19.95
C ALA A 187 5.87 16.71 20.69
N ASP A 188 6.74 17.52 20.07
CA ASP A 188 8.03 17.93 20.62
C ASP A 188 7.91 19.13 21.60
N GLY A 189 6.69 19.60 21.89
CA GLY A 189 6.45 20.74 22.80
C GLY A 189 6.80 22.10 22.18
N GLY A 190 6.67 22.20 20.85
CA GLY A 190 7.15 23.33 20.06
C GLY A 190 6.62 24.70 20.47
N THR A 191 7.40 25.71 20.11
CA THR A 191 7.19 27.13 20.40
C THR A 191 6.99 27.92 19.09
N GLY A 192 6.66 29.22 19.20
CA GLY A 192 6.50 30.05 18.01
C GLY A 192 7.78 30.22 17.17
N GLU A 193 8.96 30.08 17.78
CA GLU A 193 10.26 30.30 17.12
C GLU A 193 10.68 29.14 16.20
N ASP A 194 10.32 27.91 16.55
CA ASP A 194 10.65 26.68 15.81
C ASP A 194 9.46 26.14 15.00
N ALA A 195 8.39 26.93 14.89
CA ALA A 195 7.18 26.55 14.20
C ALA A 195 7.42 26.34 12.68
N PRO A 196 6.93 25.24 12.09
CA PRO A 196 7.11 24.98 10.66
C PRO A 196 6.33 25.97 9.80
N ALA A 197 6.88 26.29 8.62
CA ALA A 197 6.15 27.00 7.58
C ALA A 197 5.08 26.08 6.96
N THR A 198 3.84 26.58 6.83
CA THR A 198 2.70 25.79 6.34
C THR A 198 1.87 26.51 5.26
N PRO A 199 2.50 27.04 4.19
CA PRO A 199 1.80 27.82 3.17
C PRO A 199 0.69 27.06 2.47
N TYR A 200 0.83 25.74 2.21
CA TYR A 200 -0.23 24.95 1.58
C TYR A 200 -1.41 24.72 2.55
N LEU A 201 -1.17 24.33 3.80
CA LEU A 201 -2.20 24.15 4.83
C LEU A 201 -2.96 25.44 5.13
N ASP A 202 -2.28 26.58 5.15
CA ASP A 202 -2.91 27.88 5.40
C ASP A 202 -3.83 28.28 4.24
N ARG A 203 -3.35 28.05 3.02
CA ARG A 203 -4.11 28.29 1.79
C ARG A 203 -5.33 27.37 1.73
N ILE A 204 -5.17 26.09 2.02
CA ILE A 204 -6.28 25.13 2.14
C ILE A 204 -7.27 25.55 3.21
N GLY A 205 -6.82 26.03 4.37
CA GLY A 205 -7.70 26.55 5.42
C GLY A 205 -8.60 27.67 4.92
N LYS A 206 -8.01 28.70 4.30
CA LYS A 206 -8.76 29.81 3.70
C LYS A 206 -9.75 29.35 2.63
N LEU A 207 -9.41 28.32 1.86
CA LEU A 207 -10.33 27.76 0.85
C LEU A 207 -11.47 26.96 1.48
N CYS A 208 -11.18 26.19 2.54
CA CYS A 208 -12.18 25.45 3.29
C CYS A 208 -13.18 26.40 3.96
N ASP A 209 -12.69 27.48 4.59
CA ASP A 209 -13.54 28.51 5.23
C ASP A 209 -14.55 29.13 4.25
N ARG A 210 -14.13 29.38 3.00
CA ARG A 210 -14.99 29.97 1.95
C ARG A 210 -16.19 29.10 1.59
N ILE A 211 -16.07 27.79 1.78
CA ILE A 211 -17.14 26.82 1.48
C ILE A 211 -17.70 26.17 2.74
N ALA A 212 -17.42 26.74 3.92
CA ALA A 212 -17.83 26.22 5.22
C ALA A 212 -17.45 24.75 5.45
N LEU A 213 -16.29 24.34 4.94
CA LEU A 213 -15.74 23.00 5.14
C LEU A 213 -14.75 23.02 6.29
N ASN A 214 -14.80 22.00 7.16
CA ASN A 214 -13.79 21.85 8.20
C ASN A 214 -12.45 21.39 7.59
N ARG A 215 -11.36 22.13 7.88
CA ARG A 215 -10.02 21.85 7.32
C ARG A 215 -9.49 20.47 7.70
N LYS A 216 -9.63 20.05 8.97
CA LYS A 216 -9.19 18.71 9.43
C LYS A 216 -9.90 17.59 8.66
N LEU A 217 -11.23 17.67 8.58
CA LEU A 217 -12.04 16.73 7.80
C LEU A 217 -11.60 16.72 6.33
N TYR A 218 -11.36 17.89 5.73
CA TYR A 218 -10.92 17.95 4.35
C TYR A 218 -9.57 17.25 4.13
N ILE A 219 -8.61 17.41 5.04
CA ILE A 219 -7.31 16.71 4.98
C ILE A 219 -7.48 15.19 5.11
N GLU A 220 -8.38 14.73 6.00
CA GLU A 220 -8.73 13.31 6.11
C GLU A 220 -9.37 12.77 4.82
N LEU A 221 -10.25 13.56 4.20
CA LEU A 221 -10.87 13.20 2.92
C LEU A 221 -9.83 13.18 1.79
N LEU A 222 -8.85 14.08 1.77
CA LEU A 222 -7.74 14.05 0.81
C LEU A 222 -6.92 12.74 0.92
N ASP A 223 -6.64 12.24 2.13
CA ASP A 223 -5.97 10.95 2.34
C ASP A 223 -6.82 9.78 1.80
N ILE A 224 -8.12 9.79 2.06
CA ILE A 224 -9.03 8.76 1.54
C ILE A 224 -9.07 8.79 0.00
N GLY A 225 -9.15 9.99 -0.58
CA GLY A 225 -9.12 10.20 -2.02
C GLY A 225 -7.80 9.75 -2.64
N ASP A 226 -6.66 10.06 -2.02
CA ASP A 226 -5.34 9.59 -2.46
C ASP A 226 -5.23 8.07 -2.42
N GLN A 227 -5.73 7.43 -1.35
CA GLN A 227 -5.76 5.97 -1.24
C GLN A 227 -6.67 5.32 -2.29
N ARG A 228 -7.82 5.94 -2.60
CA ARG A 228 -8.69 5.51 -3.71
C ARG A 228 -7.93 5.64 -5.02
N ASP A 229 -7.39 6.82 -5.31
CA ASP A 229 -6.73 7.12 -6.57
C ASP A 229 -5.53 6.21 -6.78
N SER A 230 -4.74 5.94 -5.74
CA SER A 230 -3.65 4.95 -5.75
C SER A 230 -4.12 3.51 -6.04
N THR A 231 -5.35 3.17 -5.65
CA THR A 231 -5.97 1.86 -5.91
C THR A 231 -6.60 1.78 -7.30
N ALA A 232 -7.28 2.85 -7.71
CA ALA A 232 -8.07 2.93 -8.94
C ALA A 232 -7.21 3.26 -10.16
N HIS A 233 -6.18 4.08 -9.98
CA HIS A 233 -5.33 4.58 -11.04
C HIS A 233 -4.00 3.86 -11.04
N HIS A 234 -3.75 3.18 -12.16
CA HIS A 234 -2.44 2.67 -12.53
C HIS A 234 -2.02 3.42 -13.79
N PRO A 235 -1.57 4.69 -13.64
CA PRO A 235 -1.35 5.55 -14.79
C PRO A 235 -0.33 4.93 -15.74
N GLN A 236 -0.55 5.18 -17.03
CA GLN A 236 0.44 4.99 -18.07
C GLN A 236 1.72 5.78 -17.74
N PRO A 237 2.88 5.43 -18.31
CA PRO A 237 4.09 6.24 -18.09
C PRO A 237 3.82 7.69 -18.53
N HIS A 238 4.16 8.64 -17.66
CA HIS A 238 4.06 10.06 -17.98
C HIS A 238 5.20 10.42 -18.92
N LEU A 239 4.93 10.59 -20.22
CA LEU A 239 5.99 10.78 -21.23
C LEU A 239 6.98 11.91 -20.88
N LYS A 240 6.55 12.94 -20.14
CA LYS A 240 7.41 14.02 -19.65
C LYS A 240 8.60 13.53 -18.81
N GLU A 241 8.43 12.44 -18.05
CA GLU A 241 9.46 11.86 -17.17
C GLU A 241 10.52 11.08 -17.96
N TYR A 242 10.21 10.80 -19.23
CA TYR A 242 11.06 10.09 -20.17
C TYR A 242 11.53 11.02 -21.30
N MET A 243 11.32 12.33 -21.18
CA MET A 243 11.79 13.32 -22.15
C MET A 243 13.11 13.90 -21.70
N ASP A 244 14.04 14.05 -22.63
CA ASP A 244 15.25 14.84 -22.42
C ASP A 244 14.96 16.36 -22.48
N GLU A 245 16.00 17.17 -22.30
CA GLU A 245 15.95 18.63 -22.35
C GLU A 245 15.54 19.18 -23.73
N HIS A 246 15.71 18.40 -24.80
CA HIS A 246 15.27 18.73 -26.16
C HIS A 246 13.83 18.25 -26.44
N GLY A 247 13.21 17.58 -25.46
CA GLY A 247 11.88 17.00 -25.55
C GLY A 247 11.82 15.77 -26.46
N VAL A 248 12.93 15.07 -26.65
CA VAL A 248 12.96 13.74 -27.27
C VAL A 248 12.63 12.73 -26.19
N VAL A 249 11.69 11.82 -26.49
CA VAL A 249 11.27 10.77 -25.55
C VAL A 249 12.20 9.56 -25.67
N ASP A 250 12.69 9.06 -24.55
CA ASP A 250 13.32 7.74 -24.45
C ASP A 250 12.25 6.64 -24.53
N TRP A 251 11.97 6.21 -25.75
CA TRP A 251 11.00 5.16 -26.02
C TRP A 251 11.43 3.78 -25.54
N VAL A 252 12.73 3.55 -25.32
CA VAL A 252 13.27 2.28 -24.80
C VAL A 252 12.87 2.16 -23.33
N GLU A 253 13.07 3.21 -22.54
CA GLU A 253 12.65 3.27 -21.14
C GLU A 253 11.12 3.20 -20.98
N VAL A 254 10.37 3.89 -21.85
CA VAL A 254 8.90 3.78 -21.88
C VAL A 254 8.46 2.33 -22.15
N LYS A 255 9.12 1.63 -23.08
CA LYS A 255 8.85 0.21 -23.35
C LYS A 255 9.21 -0.67 -22.14
N ALA A 256 10.35 -0.43 -21.51
CA ALA A 256 10.79 -1.15 -20.32
C ALA A 256 9.79 -0.99 -19.15
N TYR A 257 9.21 0.20 -18.98
CA TYR A 257 8.13 0.45 -18.02
C TYR A 257 6.90 -0.42 -18.32
N CYS A 258 6.45 -0.45 -19.58
CA CYS A 258 5.30 -1.26 -20.00
C CYS A 258 5.55 -2.75 -19.75
N ASP A 259 6.74 -3.25 -20.10
CA ASP A 259 7.14 -4.64 -19.87
C ASP A 259 7.21 -4.99 -18.38
N LYS A 260 7.69 -4.06 -17.53
CA LYS A 260 7.67 -4.21 -16.06
C LYS A 260 6.24 -4.33 -15.52
N LYS A 261 5.29 -3.53 -16.03
CA LYS A 261 3.87 -3.62 -15.65
C LYS A 261 3.25 -4.94 -16.07
N LYS A 262 3.51 -5.41 -17.30
CA LYS A 262 3.07 -6.73 -17.78
C LYS A 262 3.59 -7.86 -16.87
N ARG A 263 4.88 -7.86 -16.52
CA ARG A 263 5.47 -8.84 -15.59
C ARG A 263 4.80 -8.82 -14.22
N ARG A 264 4.54 -7.63 -13.67
CA ARG A 264 3.83 -7.48 -12.38
C ARG A 264 2.41 -8.05 -12.47
N PHE A 265 1.68 -7.77 -13.53
CA PHE A 265 0.31 -8.25 -13.72
C PHE A 265 0.26 -9.78 -13.93
N ARG A 266 1.20 -10.34 -14.69
CA ARG A 266 1.38 -11.79 -14.84
C ARG A 266 1.57 -12.48 -13.49
N SER A 267 2.36 -11.91 -12.59
CA SER A 267 2.52 -12.44 -11.23
C SER A 267 1.20 -12.47 -10.44
N GLN A 268 0.31 -11.49 -10.63
CA GLN A 268 -1.01 -11.48 -9.98
C GLN A 268 -1.95 -12.51 -10.61
N PHE A 269 -1.91 -12.66 -11.93
CA PHE A 269 -2.64 -13.70 -12.65
C PHE A 269 -2.24 -15.10 -12.18
N MET A 270 -0.94 -15.40 -12.09
CA MET A 270 -0.44 -16.69 -11.57
C MET A 270 -0.84 -16.97 -10.11
N LYS A 271 -1.23 -15.93 -9.36
CA LYS A 271 -1.77 -16.05 -8.00
C LYS A 271 -3.30 -16.24 -7.96
N GLY A 272 -3.95 -16.39 -9.12
CA GLY A 272 -5.39 -16.58 -9.25
C GLY A 272 -6.20 -15.31 -8.99
N LYS A 273 -5.61 -14.12 -9.07
CA LYS A 273 -6.32 -12.86 -8.79
C LYS A 273 -7.19 -12.35 -9.95
N PHE A 274 -6.88 -12.80 -11.17
CA PHE A 274 -7.54 -12.39 -12.39
C PHE A 274 -7.83 -13.61 -13.25
N THR A 275 -8.85 -13.52 -14.08
CA THR A 275 -9.14 -14.55 -15.08
C THR A 275 -8.16 -14.46 -16.25
N GLN A 276 -8.06 -15.53 -17.04
CA GLN A 276 -7.28 -15.53 -18.27
C GLN A 276 -7.71 -14.39 -19.22
N LEU A 277 -9.01 -14.17 -19.35
CA LEU A 277 -9.56 -13.10 -20.18
C LEU A 277 -9.10 -11.71 -19.72
N GLN A 278 -9.14 -11.44 -18.41
CA GLN A 278 -8.66 -10.18 -17.84
C GLN A 278 -7.16 -9.99 -18.04
N TYR A 279 -6.37 -11.05 -17.87
CA TYR A 279 -4.93 -11.03 -18.12
C TYR A 279 -4.61 -10.70 -19.58
N THR A 280 -5.22 -11.42 -20.52
CA THR A 280 -5.02 -11.18 -21.95
C THR A 280 -5.48 -9.79 -22.38
N LEU A 281 -6.61 -9.30 -21.85
CA LEU A 281 -7.07 -7.95 -22.14
C LEU A 281 -6.07 -6.89 -21.63
N TYR A 282 -5.57 -7.03 -20.40
CA TYR A 282 -4.60 -6.09 -19.83
C TYR A 282 -3.29 -6.02 -20.62
N GLU A 283 -2.74 -7.19 -20.99
CA GLU A 283 -1.53 -7.28 -21.81
C GLU A 283 -1.74 -6.61 -23.17
N ARG A 284 -2.87 -6.92 -23.84
CA ARG A 284 -3.23 -6.31 -25.12
C ARG A 284 -3.41 -4.80 -25.00
N THR A 285 -4.02 -4.30 -23.92
CA THR A 285 -4.18 -2.85 -23.69
C THR A 285 -2.84 -2.15 -23.58
N LEU A 286 -1.86 -2.70 -22.84
CA LEU A 286 -0.53 -2.10 -22.74
C LEU A 286 0.22 -2.12 -24.07
N ASP A 287 0.14 -3.22 -24.81
CA ASP A 287 0.76 -3.33 -26.13
C ASP A 287 0.12 -2.37 -27.13
N THR A 288 -1.22 -2.26 -27.15
CA THR A 288 -1.95 -1.30 -27.99
C THR A 288 -1.62 0.14 -27.60
N TRP A 289 -1.53 0.45 -26.31
CA TRP A 289 -1.16 1.79 -25.84
C TRP A 289 0.24 2.18 -26.33
N PHE A 290 1.23 1.28 -26.20
CA PHE A 290 2.60 1.56 -26.67
C PHE A 290 2.65 1.67 -28.21
N LYS A 291 1.96 0.77 -28.92
CA LYS A 291 1.87 0.78 -30.39
C LYS A 291 1.18 2.03 -30.97
N ALA A 292 0.37 2.73 -30.19
CA ALA A 292 -0.21 4.00 -30.60
C ALA A 292 0.84 5.12 -30.75
N TYR A 293 2.04 4.94 -30.18
CA TYR A 293 3.16 5.86 -30.31
C TYR A 293 4.29 5.30 -31.18
N VAL A 294 4.65 4.03 -31.00
CA VAL A 294 5.78 3.37 -31.67
C VAL A 294 5.28 2.17 -32.47
N SER A 295 5.31 2.27 -33.80
CA SER A 295 4.84 1.22 -34.71
C SER A 295 5.86 0.11 -34.93
N GLY A 296 7.14 0.41 -34.73
CA GLY A 296 8.25 -0.51 -34.93
C GLY A 296 9.57 0.07 -34.45
N TRP A 297 10.66 -0.65 -34.74
CA TRP A 297 12.02 -0.24 -34.41
C TRP A 297 12.89 -0.43 -35.65
N ASN A 298 13.77 0.52 -35.90
CA ASN A 298 14.81 0.40 -36.91
C ASN A 298 15.92 -0.54 -36.40
N PRO A 299 16.80 -1.04 -37.30
CA PRO A 299 17.93 -1.91 -36.92
C PRO A 299 18.89 -1.30 -35.91
N ASP A 300 19.01 0.03 -35.89
CA ASP A 300 19.83 0.80 -34.93
C ASP A 300 19.14 1.04 -33.58
N SER A 301 17.99 0.39 -33.34
CA SER A 301 17.16 0.57 -32.14
C SER A 301 16.53 1.96 -31.99
N THR A 302 16.47 2.76 -33.05
CA THR A 302 15.62 3.96 -33.05
C THR A 302 14.14 3.60 -33.28
N PRO A 303 13.20 4.29 -32.61
CA PRO A 303 11.79 3.97 -32.72
C PRO A 303 11.19 4.52 -34.02
N ILE A 304 10.36 3.73 -34.69
CA ILE A 304 9.52 4.18 -35.79
C ILE A 304 8.22 4.73 -35.17
N LEU A 305 8.04 6.05 -35.23
CA LEU A 305 6.88 6.70 -34.64
C LEU A 305 5.64 6.61 -35.54
N VAL A 306 4.47 6.49 -34.92
CA VAL A 306 3.19 6.58 -35.63
C VAL A 306 2.95 8.00 -36.13
N THR A 307 2.33 8.15 -37.29
CA THR A 307 1.94 9.45 -37.85
C THR A 307 1.07 10.23 -36.86
N GLY A 308 1.43 11.49 -36.60
CA GLY A 308 0.68 12.39 -35.70
C GLY A 308 1.12 12.37 -34.23
N VAL A 309 2.09 11.52 -33.86
CA VAL A 309 2.67 11.50 -32.50
C VAL A 309 3.27 12.85 -32.12
N ASP A 310 3.88 13.57 -33.05
CA ASP A 310 4.47 14.89 -32.78
C ASP A 310 3.46 15.90 -32.25
N ALA A 311 2.21 15.86 -32.73
CA ALA A 311 1.14 16.72 -32.23
C ALA A 311 0.75 16.36 -30.78
N ALA A 312 0.75 15.07 -30.44
CA ALA A 312 0.53 14.60 -29.08
C ALA A 312 1.69 15.01 -28.16
N LEU A 313 2.94 14.84 -28.60
CA LEU A 313 4.13 15.23 -27.85
C LEU A 313 4.23 16.76 -27.68
N LYS A 314 3.77 17.55 -28.66
CA LYS A 314 3.76 19.02 -28.56
C LYS A 314 2.93 19.52 -27.37
N LYS A 315 1.79 18.88 -27.08
CA LYS A 315 0.97 19.21 -25.90
C LYS A 315 1.69 18.86 -24.59
N VAL A 316 2.38 17.73 -24.55
CA VAL A 316 3.20 17.32 -23.39
C VAL A 316 4.33 18.33 -23.17
N LYS A 317 5.05 18.73 -24.22
CA LYS A 317 6.12 19.76 -24.15
C LYS A 317 5.60 21.11 -23.63
N GLN A 318 4.42 21.54 -24.08
CA GLN A 318 3.79 22.78 -23.59
C GLN A 318 3.38 22.70 -22.11
N GLN A 319 2.92 21.53 -21.64
CA GLN A 319 2.60 21.32 -20.24
C GLN A 319 3.85 21.29 -19.36
N THR A 320 4.95 20.70 -19.81
CA THR A 320 6.24 20.71 -19.09
C THR A 320 6.77 22.14 -18.91
N ARG A 321 6.66 22.99 -19.94
CA ARG A 321 7.05 24.41 -19.85
C ARG A 321 6.16 25.25 -18.93
N ARG A 322 4.93 24.79 -18.65
CA ARG A 322 3.99 25.44 -17.71
C ARG A 322 4.05 24.84 -16.30
N GLY A 323 4.83 23.78 -16.10
CA GLY A 323 5.02 23.16 -14.79
C GLY A 323 5.86 24.06 -13.90
N PHE A 324 5.19 24.80 -13.01
CA PHE A 324 5.72 25.49 -11.83
C PHE A 324 7.20 25.86 -11.88
N SER A 325 7.48 27.07 -12.36
CA SER A 325 8.74 27.74 -12.08
C SER A 325 8.82 28.08 -10.58
N GLY A 326 9.68 27.36 -9.86
CA GLY A 326 10.41 27.87 -8.70
C GLY A 326 9.66 27.91 -7.36
N ASN A 327 10.30 27.29 -6.35
CA ASN A 327 10.04 27.48 -4.93
C ASN A 327 10.00 28.97 -4.50
N ASP A 328 10.56 29.89 -5.30
CA ASP A 328 10.63 31.33 -5.03
C ASP A 328 9.26 32.04 -5.02
N SER A 329 8.19 31.36 -5.44
CA SER A 329 6.81 31.88 -5.44
C SER A 329 5.97 31.43 -4.23
N ILE A 330 6.53 30.59 -3.34
CA ILE A 330 5.81 30.09 -2.17
C ILE A 330 5.81 31.16 -1.06
N PRO A 331 4.63 31.60 -0.60
CA PRO A 331 4.51 32.59 0.48
C PRO A 331 5.17 32.18 1.79
N GLU A 332 5.73 33.16 2.51
CA GLU A 332 5.99 32.99 3.94
C GLU A 332 4.69 32.69 4.69
N SER A 333 4.78 31.77 5.66
CA SER A 333 3.67 31.29 6.47
C SER A 333 4.07 31.37 7.95
N PRO A 334 4.19 32.59 8.53
CA PRO A 334 4.61 32.76 9.91
C PRO A 334 3.62 32.12 10.88
N TYR A 335 4.11 31.74 12.06
CA TYR A 335 3.28 31.25 13.15
C TYR A 335 2.48 32.39 13.80
N VAL A 336 1.25 32.06 14.19
CA VAL A 336 0.43 32.86 15.11
C VAL A 336 -0.24 31.91 16.10
N GLU A 337 -0.47 32.37 17.32
CA GLU A 337 -1.17 31.57 18.33
C GLU A 337 -2.55 31.12 17.81
N GLY A 338 -2.90 29.85 18.04
CA GLY A 338 -4.15 29.25 17.58
C GLY A 338 -4.23 28.88 16.10
N LYS A 339 -3.18 29.10 15.29
CA LYS A 339 -3.17 28.86 13.82
C LYS A 339 -3.61 27.45 13.39
N TRP A 340 -3.39 26.45 14.23
CA TRP A 340 -3.62 25.03 13.90
C TRP A 340 -4.58 24.34 14.86
N ASP A 341 -5.30 25.08 15.71
CA ASP A 341 -6.17 24.49 16.75
C ASP A 341 -7.30 23.65 16.16
N ASP A 342 -7.82 24.05 14.99
CA ASP A 342 -8.85 23.32 14.24
C ASP A 342 -8.37 21.95 13.70
N LEU A 343 -7.06 21.70 13.65
CA LEU A 343 -6.49 20.45 13.15
C LEU A 343 -6.51 19.32 14.16
N PHE A 344 -6.80 19.59 15.44
CA PHE A 344 -6.55 18.62 16.52
C PHE A 344 -7.73 18.36 17.44
#